data_AF-A0A6C0F9D9-F1
#
_entry.id   AF-A0A6C0F9D9-F1
#
_cell.length_a   1.000
_cell.length_b   1.000
_cell.length_c   1.000
_cell.angle_alpha   90.00
_cell.angle_beta   90.00
_cell.angle_gamma   90.00
#
_symmetry.space_group_name_H-M   'P 1'
#
loop_
_entity.id
_entity.type
_entity.pdbx_description
1 polymer ?
#
loop_
_entity_poly.entity_id
_entity_poly.type
_entity_poly.pdbx_seq_one_letter_code
_entity_poly.pdbx_strand_id
1 'polypeptide(L)'
;MSVIMLYTSVSHLKGVKKKQEETRLIFDINKIQIVEIDGSQEDNLALRENLFDICKRRYEYPQFFVKVGEKYRYIGDFSTISQMNDSKRLSELTYFFSV
;
A
#
# COMPACT_ATOMS: atom_id res chain seq x y z
N MET A 1 11.05 7.63 6.76
CA MET A 1 10.26 6.40 6.57
C MET A 1 8.89 6.80 6.06
N SER A 2 8.33 6.08 5.09
CA SER A 2 7.01 6.40 4.54
C SER A 2 6.22 5.11 4.28
N VAL A 3 4.91 5.14 4.55
CA VAL A 3 3.98 4.08 4.10
C VAL A 3 3.62 4.37 2.65
N ILE A 4 3.71 3.37 1.80
CA ILE A 4 3.47 3.44 0.37
C ILE A 4 2.24 2.61 0.03
N MET A 5 1.35 3.16 -0.78
CA MET A 5 0.25 2.45 -1.41
C MET A 5 0.52 2.35 -2.91
N LEU A 6 0.79 1.14 -3.39
CA LEU A 6 0.75 0.84 -4.81
C LEU A 6 -0.72 0.64 -5.21
N TYR A 7 -1.23 1.59 -5.98
CA TYR A 7 -2.60 1.60 -6.48
C TYR A 7 -2.59 1.62 -8.01
N THR A 8 -3.77 1.53 -8.61
CA THR A 8 -3.95 1.80 -10.04
C THR A 8 -5.13 2.74 -10.26
N SER A 9 -4.94 3.74 -11.12
CA SER A 9 -6.05 4.57 -11.63
C SER A 9 -6.82 3.88 -12.74
N VAL A 10 -6.20 2.93 -13.44
CA VAL A 10 -6.80 2.13 -14.53
C VAL A 10 -6.99 0.70 -14.06
N SER A 11 -8.24 0.33 -13.73
CA SER A 11 -8.59 -1.05 -13.40
C SER A 11 -9.95 -1.43 -13.97
N HIS A 12 -9.97 -2.54 -14.72
CA HIS A 12 -11.20 -3.19 -15.16
C HIS A 12 -11.71 -4.22 -14.15
N LEU A 13 -10.95 -4.48 -13.09
CA LEU A 13 -11.31 -5.46 -12.07
C LEU A 13 -12.31 -4.86 -11.07
N LYS A 14 -13.45 -5.52 -10.93
CA LYS A 14 -14.50 -5.13 -9.99
C LYS A 14 -13.94 -5.08 -8.57
N GLY A 15 -14.21 -3.96 -7.88
CA GLY A 15 -13.87 -3.79 -6.47
C GLY A 15 -12.48 -3.22 -6.18
N VAL A 16 -11.55 -3.12 -7.16
CA VAL A 16 -10.23 -2.51 -6.92
C VAL A 16 -10.36 -1.05 -6.50
N LYS A 17 -11.16 -0.26 -7.22
CA LYS A 17 -11.42 1.14 -6.87
C LYS A 17 -11.95 1.29 -5.44
N LYS A 18 -12.97 0.49 -5.09
CA LYS A 18 -13.58 0.50 -3.76
C LYS A 18 -12.55 0.15 -2.66
N LYS A 19 -11.77 -0.92 -2.84
CA LYS A 19 -10.73 -1.32 -1.89
C LYS A 19 -9.68 -0.21 -1.69
N GLN A 20 -9.26 0.45 -2.77
CA GLN A 20 -8.32 1.57 -2.72
C GLN A 20 -8.88 2.76 -1.94
N GLU A 21 -10.13 3.12 -2.19
CA GLU A 21 -10.83 4.21 -1.47
C GLU A 21 -11.03 3.87 0.02
N GLU A 22 -11.43 2.64 0.33
CA GLU A 22 -11.59 2.18 1.72
C GLU A 22 -10.25 2.22 2.48
N THR A 23 -9.15 1.77 1.85
CA THR A 23 -7.84 1.86 2.50
C THR A 23 -7.39 3.30 2.74
N ARG A 24 -7.65 4.23 1.81
CA ARG A 24 -7.35 5.65 2.02
C ARG A 24 -8.07 6.18 3.26
N LEU A 25 -9.36 5.90 3.35
CA LEU A 25 -10.17 6.31 4.50
C LEU A 25 -9.64 5.72 5.81
N ILE A 26 -9.23 4.44 5.81
CA ILE A 26 -8.61 3.79 6.98
C ILE A 26 -7.35 4.56 7.41
N PHE A 27 -6.44 4.88 6.48
CA PHE A 27 -5.20 5.61 6.80
C PHE A 27 -5.50 7.04 7.26
N ASP A 28 -6.44 7.74 6.63
CA ASP A 28 -6.86 9.10 6.99
C ASP A 28 -7.46 9.17 8.40
N ILE A 29 -8.39 8.26 8.74
CA ILE A 29 -9.00 8.18 10.08
C ILE A 29 -7.92 7.94 11.15
N ASN A 30 -6.94 7.09 10.85
CA ASN A 30 -5.83 6.80 11.75
C ASN A 30 -4.72 7.86 11.71
N LYS A 31 -4.87 8.93 10.91
CA LYS A 31 -3.90 10.03 10.74
C LYS A 31 -2.51 9.55 10.29
N ILE A 32 -2.47 8.50 9.48
CA ILE A 32 -1.24 7.95 8.91
C ILE A 32 -1.13 8.47 7.48
N GLN A 33 -0.08 9.24 7.19
CA GLN A 33 0.19 9.69 5.84
C GLN A 33 0.70 8.54 4.97
N ILE A 34 0.09 8.36 3.81
CA ILE A 34 0.52 7.41 2.79
C ILE A 34 1.02 8.15 1.55
N VAL A 35 2.04 7.60 0.90
CA VAL A 35 2.49 8.01 -0.42
C VAL A 35 1.86 7.08 -1.44
N GLU A 36 1.09 7.63 -2.35
CA GLU A 36 0.41 6.87 -3.39
C GLU A 36 1.27 6.76 -4.65
N ILE A 37 1.40 5.56 -5.19
CA ILE A 37 2.11 5.27 -6.43
C ILE A 37 1.12 4.61 -7.39
N ASP A 38 0.87 5.26 -8.52
CA ASP A 38 0.01 4.73 -9.56
C ASP A 38 0.80 3.78 -10.46
N GLY A 39 0.57 2.47 -10.31
CA GLY A 39 1.18 1.42 -11.11
C GLY A 39 0.66 1.35 -12.55
N SER A 40 -0.33 2.15 -12.93
CA SER A 40 -0.73 2.28 -14.34
C SER A 40 0.07 3.34 -15.11
N GLN A 41 0.80 4.22 -14.41
CA GLN A 41 1.63 5.24 -15.04
C GLN A 41 2.95 4.64 -15.55
N GLU A 42 3.34 5.00 -16.76
CA GLU A 42 4.56 4.50 -17.42
C GLU A 42 5.83 4.91 -16.65
N ASP A 43 5.87 6.13 -16.12
CA ASP A 43 6.98 6.63 -15.29
C ASP A 43 7.24 5.78 -14.03
N ASN A 44 6.22 5.06 -13.56
CA ASN A 44 6.31 4.18 -12.39
C ASN A 44 6.62 2.72 -12.76
N LEU A 45 6.83 2.39 -14.04
CA LEU A 45 6.99 1.01 -14.49
C LEU A 45 8.08 0.26 -13.72
N ALA A 46 9.29 0.79 -13.69
CA ALA A 46 10.42 0.14 -13.01
C ALA A 46 10.17 -0.05 -11.51
N LEU A 47 9.55 0.94 -10.87
CA LEU A 47 9.22 0.88 -9.45
C LEU A 47 8.10 -0.13 -9.18
N ARG A 48 7.06 -0.15 -10.01
CA ARG A 48 5.97 -1.12 -9.93
C ARG A 48 6.48 -2.54 -10.05
N GLU A 49 7.31 -2.84 -11.05
CA GLU A 49 7.87 -4.18 -11.24
C GLU A 49 8.69 -4.60 -10.01
N ASN A 50 9.52 -3.70 -9.46
CA ASN A 50 10.26 -3.97 -8.23
C ASN A 50 9.32 -4.25 -7.03
N LEU A 51 8.27 -3.45 -6.84
CA LEU A 51 7.31 -3.65 -5.75
C LEU A 51 6.53 -4.97 -5.89
N PHE A 52 6.13 -5.34 -7.11
CA PHE A 52 5.51 -6.63 -7.38
C PHE A 52 6.47 -7.80 -7.13
N ASP A 53 7.74 -7.66 -7.46
CA ASP A 53 8.75 -8.68 -7.19
C ASP A 53 9.02 -8.83 -5.68
N ILE A 54 8.85 -7.76 -4.90
CA ILE A 54 8.95 -7.81 -3.43
C ILE A 54 7.75 -8.52 -2.82
N CYS A 55 6.51 -8.18 -3.21
CA CYS A 55 5.31 -8.79 -2.63
C CYS A 55 4.92 -10.14 -3.27
N LYS A 56 5.59 -10.53 -4.36
CA LYS A 56 5.31 -11.74 -5.16
C LYS A 56 3.87 -11.83 -5.69
N ARG A 57 3.23 -10.68 -5.91
CA ARG A 57 1.86 -10.56 -6.44
C ARG A 57 1.84 -9.53 -7.56
N ARG A 58 1.56 -9.96 -8.79
CA ARG A 58 1.55 -9.09 -9.98
C ARG A 58 0.13 -8.67 -10.33
N TYR A 59 -0.03 -7.40 -10.70
CA TYR A 59 -1.31 -6.80 -11.12
C TYR A 59 -2.44 -6.88 -10.08
N GLU A 60 -2.11 -7.16 -8.83
CA GLU A 60 -3.05 -7.12 -7.71
C GLU A 60 -2.93 -5.77 -7.00
N TYR A 61 -4.06 -5.09 -6.78
CA TYR A 61 -4.11 -3.79 -6.13
C TYR A 61 -5.27 -3.73 -5.12
N PRO A 62 -5.15 -2.91 -4.04
CA PRO A 62 -3.95 -2.20 -3.61
C PRO A 62 -2.93 -3.10 -2.91
N GLN A 63 -1.66 -2.69 -2.92
CA GLN A 63 -0.56 -3.30 -2.15
C GLN A 63 0.13 -2.24 -1.30
N PHE A 64 0.54 -2.60 -0.09
CA PHE A 64 1.11 -1.67 0.89
C PHE A 64 2.54 -2.04 1.25
N PHE A 65 3.38 -1.02 1.35
CA PHE A 65 4.81 -1.17 1.66
C PHE A 65 5.27 -0.11 2.65
N VAL A 66 6.36 -0.38 3.36
CA VAL A 66 7.13 0.65 4.07
C VAL A 66 8.42 0.91 3.30
N LYS A 67 8.71 2.20 3.04
CA LYS A 67 10.01 2.66 2.54
C LYS A 67 10.88 3.14 3.71
N VAL A 68 12.04 2.51 3.90
CA VAL A 68 13.07 2.90 4.87
C VAL A 68 14.38 3.13 4.12
N GLY A 69 14.78 4.40 3.97
CA GLY A 69 15.84 4.78 3.03
C GLY A 69 15.48 4.36 1.61
N GLU A 70 16.36 3.59 0.97
CA GLU A 70 16.16 3.05 -0.38
C GLU A 70 15.48 1.67 -0.42
N LYS A 71 15.16 1.09 0.74
CA LYS A 71 14.59 -0.26 0.82
C LYS A 71 13.08 -0.21 1.00
N TYR A 72 12.39 -1.08 0.27
CA TYR A 72 10.96 -1.32 0.42
C TYR A 72 10.73 -2.65 1.15
N ARG A 73 9.76 -2.67 2.06
CA ARG A 73 9.29 -3.87 2.76
C ARG A 73 7.80 -4.00 2.56
N TYR A 74 7.35 -5.18 2.16
CA TYR A 74 5.93 -5.46 2.00
C TYR A 74 5.22 -5.53 3.36
N ILE A 75 4.10 -4.83 3.49
CA ILE A 75 3.20 -4.91 4.64
C ILE A 75 2.11 -5.94 4.37
N GLY A 76 1.43 -5.81 3.24
CA GLY A 76 0.21 -6.54 2.97
C GLY A 76 -0.64 -5.92 1.87
N ASP A 77 -1.79 -6.55 1.63
CA ASP A 77 -2.83 -6.10 0.72
C ASP A 77 -3.98 -5.42 1.48
N PHE A 78 -5.09 -5.15 0.78
CA PHE A 78 -6.32 -4.65 1.40
C PHE A 78 -6.75 -5.47 2.63
N SER A 79 -6.83 -6.80 2.52
CA SER A 79 -7.32 -7.65 3.62
C SER A 79 -6.42 -7.55 4.85
N THR A 80 -5.11 -7.45 4.63
CA THR A 80 -4.13 -7.23 5.70
C THR A 80 -4.38 -5.91 6.41
N ILE A 81 -4.53 -4.81 5.67
CA ILE A 81 -4.78 -3.48 6.24
C ILE A 81 -6.13 -3.42 6.98
N SER A 82 -7.19 -4.01 6.42
CA SER A 82 -8.49 -4.09 7.09
C SER A 82 -8.39 -4.84 8.42
N GLN A 83 -7.72 -6.00 8.43
CA GLN A 83 -7.54 -6.78 9.66
C GLN A 83 -6.71 -6.02 10.71
N MET A 84 -5.66 -5.31 10.28
CA MET A 84 -4.85 -4.47 11.18
C MET A 84 -5.67 -3.33 11.77
N ASN A 85 -6.53 -2.69 10.97
CA ASN A 85 -7.43 -1.65 11.44
C ASN A 85 -8.46 -2.19 12.44
N ASP A 86 -9.10 -3.31 12.14
CA ASP A 86 -10.09 -3.96 13.01
C ASP A 86 -9.46 -4.38 14.35
N SER A 87 -8.21 -4.80 14.32
CA SER A 87 -7.43 -5.18 15.51
C SER A 87 -6.82 -3.97 16.25
N LYS A 88 -7.02 -2.73 15.78
CA LYS A 88 -6.40 -1.49 16.28
C LYS A 88 -4.85 -1.51 16.28
N ARG A 89 -4.26 -2.28 15.37
CA ARG A 89 -2.80 -2.45 15.21
C ARG A 89 -2.21 -1.60 14.10
N LEU A 90 -3.03 -0.82 13.38
CA LEU A 90 -2.55 -0.03 12.25
C LEU A 90 -1.51 1.02 12.66
N SER A 91 -1.63 1.57 13.87
CA SER A 91 -0.65 2.49 14.46
C SER A 91 0.73 1.86 14.68
N GLU A 92 0.82 0.53 14.74
CA GLU A 92 2.10 -0.17 14.88
C GLU A 92 3.01 0.02 13.65
N LEU A 93 2.44 0.31 12.47
CA LEU A 93 3.20 0.61 11.25
C LEU A 93 4.13 1.82 11.42
N THR A 94 3.76 2.77 12.28
CA THR A 94 4.61 3.94 12.56
C THR A 94 5.64 3.66 13.66
N TYR A 95 5.43 2.63 14.50
CA TYR A 95 6.30 2.32 15.63
C TYR A 95 7.41 1.34 15.26
N PHE A 96 7.10 0.23 14.59
CA PHE A 96 8.07 -0.86 14.34
C PHE A 96 9.18 -0.52 13.35
N PHE A 97 9.02 0.54 12.58
CA PHE A 97 9.97 0.93 11.54
C PHE A 97 10.62 2.31 11.83
N SER A 98 10.34 2.88 13.01
CA SER A 98 10.99 4.10 13.53
C SER A 98 12.26 3.81 14.35
N VAL A 99 12.68 2.54 14.43
CA VAL A 99 13.92 2.06 15.07
C VAL A 99 14.80 1.42 14.01
#